data_AF-A0A9E4DVD9-F1
#
_entry.id   AF-A0A9E4DVD9-F1
#
_cell.length_a   1.000
_cell.length_b   1.000
_cell.length_c   1.000
_cell.angle_alpha   90.00
_cell.angle_beta   90.00
_cell.angle_gamma   90.00
#
_symmetry.space_group_name_H-M   'P 1'
#
loop_
_entity.id
_entity.type
_entity.pdbx_description
1 polymer ?
#
loop_
_entity_poly.entity_id
_entity_poly.type
_entity_poly.pdbx_seq_one_letter_code
_entity_poly.pdbx_strand_id
1 'polypeptide(L)'
;MYRFTLVLMIVSIVAIASFSVQAESDENEAAPEQSRIPSWFRVDTDSLGTHFLIGATHSVGGLSLESNIFIDDTIGEFDLGVSIPAVQGEGLSIILLPMLGLGYDFAAPDGPLAVYPHLFVFMPAGNFFLKSWTIGTLYS
;
A
#
# COMPACT_ATOMS: atom_id res chain seq x y z
N MET A 1 6.96 17.80 -16.96
CA MET A 1 7.22 16.85 -15.87
C MET A 1 6.26 17.03 -14.70
N TYR A 2 6.20 18.16 -13.98
CA TYR A 2 5.24 18.37 -12.87
C TYR A 2 3.76 18.11 -13.18
N ARG A 3 3.34 18.28 -14.44
CA ARG A 3 1.95 18.10 -14.85
C ARG A 3 1.50 16.64 -14.86
N PHE A 4 2.40 15.69 -15.09
CA PHE A 4 2.02 14.27 -15.17
C PHE A 4 1.89 13.65 -13.78
N THR A 5 2.85 13.92 -12.88
CA THR A 5 2.79 13.53 -11.46
C THR A 5 1.58 14.14 -10.75
N LEU A 6 1.25 15.40 -11.06
CA LEU A 6 0.03 16.04 -10.55
C LEU A 6 -1.23 15.32 -11.06
N VAL A 7 -1.29 14.98 -12.34
CA VAL A 7 -2.44 14.27 -12.93
C VAL A 7 -2.55 12.87 -12.34
N LEU A 8 -1.45 12.15 -12.13
CA LEU A 8 -1.46 10.83 -11.51
C LEU A 8 -1.93 10.91 -10.06
N MET A 9 -1.43 11.88 -9.29
CA MET A 9 -1.86 12.12 -7.90
C MET A 9 -3.35 12.49 -7.84
N ILE A 10 -3.84 13.32 -8.77
CA ILE A 10 -5.27 13.65 -8.90
C ILE A 10 -6.06 12.39 -9.28
N VAL A 11 -5.58 11.57 -10.21
CA VAL A 11 -6.24 10.31 -10.61
C VAL A 11 -6.27 9.31 -9.46
N SER A 12 -5.21 9.19 -8.66
CA SER A 12 -5.17 8.33 -7.48
C SER A 12 -6.11 8.84 -6.39
N ILE A 13 -6.13 10.15 -6.12
CA ILE A 13 -7.10 10.76 -5.18
C ILE A 13 -8.53 10.57 -5.68
N VAL A 14 -8.78 10.78 -6.97
CA VAL A 14 -10.11 10.59 -7.59
C VAL A 14 -10.51 9.13 -7.61
N ALA A 15 -9.61 8.17 -7.85
CA ALA A 15 -9.92 6.74 -7.79
C ALA A 15 -10.28 6.30 -6.36
N ILE A 16 -9.56 6.80 -5.36
CA ILE A 16 -9.87 6.59 -3.94
C ILE A 16 -11.24 7.23 -3.59
N ALA A 17 -11.52 8.43 -4.11
CA ALA A 17 -12.78 9.14 -3.90
C ALA A 17 -13.97 8.54 -4.68
N SER A 18 -13.76 8.00 -5.88
CA SER A 18 -14.81 7.41 -6.72
C SER A 18 -15.27 6.05 -6.19
N PHE A 19 -14.39 5.31 -5.50
CA PHE A 19 -14.82 4.13 -4.72
C PHE A 19 -15.70 4.52 -3.52
N SER A 20 -15.61 5.75 -3.04
CA SER A 20 -16.45 6.27 -1.96
C SER A 20 -17.77 6.88 -2.47
N VAL A 21 -17.77 7.54 -3.64
CA VAL A 21 -18.95 8.21 -4.22
C VAL A 21 -19.94 7.24 -4.89
N GLN A 22 -19.51 6.05 -5.34
CA GLN A 22 -20.46 5.06 -5.90
C GLN A 22 -21.42 4.46 -4.84
N ALA A 23 -21.23 4.79 -3.55
CA ALA A 23 -22.16 4.44 -2.48
C ALA A 23 -23.24 5.52 -2.23
N GLU A 24 -23.21 6.65 -2.95
CA GLU A 24 -23.95 7.87 -2.62
C GLU A 24 -24.93 8.26 -3.73
N SER A 25 -25.92 7.40 -3.99
CA SER A 25 -27.16 7.82 -4.66
C SER A 25 -28.39 7.60 -3.77
N ASP A 26 -28.24 7.84 -2.47
CA ASP A 26 -29.37 8.04 -1.57
C ASP A 26 -29.06 9.25 -0.68
N GLU A 27 -29.88 10.29 -0.85
CA GLU A 27 -29.85 11.52 -0.06
C GLU A 27 -29.99 11.20 1.43
N ASN A 28 -28.90 11.31 2.17
CA ASN A 28 -28.95 11.57 3.59
C ASN A 28 -27.65 12.25 4.01
N GLU A 29 -27.74 13.35 4.76
CA GLU A 29 -26.60 14.03 5.38
C GLU A 29 -25.89 13.06 6.33
N ALA A 30 -24.96 12.27 5.79
CA ALA A 30 -24.11 11.39 6.57
C ALA A 30 -22.89 12.19 7.02
N ALA A 31 -22.70 12.28 8.33
CA ALA A 31 -21.41 12.62 8.93
C ALA A 31 -20.28 11.87 8.18
N PRO A 32 -19.08 12.45 8.01
CA PRO A 32 -18.03 11.85 7.20
C PRO A 32 -17.83 10.41 7.64
N GLU A 33 -18.23 9.45 6.78
CA GLU A 33 -18.07 8.04 7.08
C GLU A 33 -16.57 7.80 7.27
N GLN A 34 -16.16 7.54 8.52
CA GLN A 34 -14.80 7.08 8.77
C GLN A 34 -14.59 5.81 7.95
N SER A 35 -13.59 5.82 7.07
CA SER A 35 -13.18 4.63 6.31
C SER A 35 -13.10 3.43 7.26
N ARG A 36 -13.90 2.40 6.98
CA ARG A 36 -13.91 1.16 7.76
C ARG A 36 -12.68 0.29 7.51
N ILE A 37 -11.84 0.68 6.56
CA ILE A 37 -10.62 0.00 6.16
C ILE A 37 -9.45 0.76 6.79
N PRO A 38 -8.71 0.15 7.75
CA PRO A 38 -7.47 0.72 8.26
C PRO A 38 -6.53 1.03 7.11
N SER A 39 -6.09 2.27 7.02
CA SER A 39 -5.20 2.73 5.95
C SER A 39 -4.16 3.69 6.51
N TRP A 40 -3.06 3.82 5.77
CA TRP A 40 -1.97 4.69 6.12
C TRP A 40 -1.37 5.32 4.87
N PHE A 41 -0.75 6.48 5.09
CA PHE A 41 0.00 7.20 4.09
C PHE A 41 1.34 7.62 4.69
N ARG A 42 2.40 7.45 3.93
CA ARG A 42 3.77 7.76 4.35
C ARG A 42 4.51 8.44 3.20
N VAL A 43 5.30 9.44 3.56
CA VAL A 43 6.27 10.06 2.66
C VAL A 43 7.64 9.80 3.25
N ASP A 44 8.50 9.13 2.49
CA ASP A 44 9.89 8.92 2.84
C ASP A 44 10.76 9.83 1.95
N THR A 45 11.80 10.42 2.53
CA THR A 45 12.82 11.14 1.77
C THR A 45 14.18 10.66 2.24
N ASP A 46 14.95 10.08 1.33
CA ASP A 46 16.31 9.62 1.59
C ASP A 46 17.24 9.93 0.40
N SER A 47 18.39 9.29 0.33
CA SER A 47 19.38 9.51 -0.74
C SER A 47 18.90 9.10 -2.14
N LEU A 48 17.84 8.30 -2.24
CA LEU A 48 17.25 7.82 -3.49
C LEU A 48 16.16 8.77 -4.00
N GLY A 49 15.61 9.63 -3.16
CA GLY A 49 14.61 10.62 -3.56
C GLY A 49 13.49 10.76 -2.55
N THR A 50 12.35 11.26 -3.03
CA THR A 50 11.11 11.32 -2.26
C THR A 50 10.17 10.26 -2.78
N HIS A 51 9.74 9.38 -1.88
CA HIS A 51 8.88 8.26 -2.20
C HIS A 51 7.55 8.40 -1.45
N PHE A 52 6.47 8.05 -2.15
CA PHE A 52 5.13 8.04 -1.58
C PHE A 52 4.69 6.61 -1.38
N LEU A 53 4.21 6.30 -0.18
CA LEU A 53 3.69 5.00 0.16
C LEU A 53 2.28 5.13 0.71
N ILE A 54 1.39 4.30 0.19
CA ILE A 54 0.00 4.19 0.61
C ILE A 54 -0.24 2.73 0.95
N GLY A 55 -0.94 2.44 2.04
CA GLY A 55 -1.33 1.07 2.33
C GLY A 55 -2.68 0.97 3.02
N ALA A 56 -3.27 -0.22 2.91
CA ALA A 56 -4.56 -0.52 3.50
C ALA A 56 -4.68 -2.01 3.87
N THR A 57 -5.36 -2.26 4.99
CA THR A 57 -5.62 -3.59 5.51
C THR A 57 -7.10 -3.97 5.32
N HIS A 58 -7.36 -5.03 4.58
CA HIS A 58 -8.69 -5.53 4.26
C HIS A 58 -8.95 -6.85 4.99
N SER A 59 -10.14 -7.03 5.56
CA SER A 59 -10.58 -8.33 6.08
C SER A 59 -11.43 -9.03 5.02
N VAL A 60 -10.93 -10.13 4.45
CA VAL A 60 -11.62 -10.92 3.41
C VAL A 60 -11.70 -12.37 3.87
N GLY A 61 -12.90 -12.83 4.19
CA GLY A 61 -13.11 -14.22 4.64
C GLY A 61 -12.36 -14.58 5.93
N GLY A 62 -12.11 -13.61 6.81
CA GLY A 62 -11.33 -13.80 8.04
C GLY A 62 -9.81 -13.75 7.86
N LEU A 63 -9.32 -13.60 6.61
CA LEU A 63 -7.92 -13.32 6.32
C LEU A 63 -7.68 -11.81 6.28
N SER A 64 -6.54 -11.38 6.81
CA SER A 64 -6.09 -10.00 6.74
C SER A 64 -5.21 -9.84 5.49
N LEU A 65 -5.73 -9.14 4.48
CA LEU A 65 -5.00 -8.79 3.26
C LEU A 65 -4.43 -7.39 3.40
N GLU A 66 -3.16 -7.23 3.07
CA GLU A 66 -2.50 -5.92 3.04
C GLU A 66 -2.25 -5.56 1.59
N SER A 67 -2.55 -4.31 1.23
CA SER A 67 -2.16 -3.74 -0.05
C SER A 67 -1.25 -2.55 0.19
N ASN A 68 -0.20 -2.42 -0.61
CA ASN A 68 0.67 -1.25 -0.61
C ASN A 68 0.83 -0.70 -2.03
N ILE A 69 0.97 0.61 -2.13
CA ILE A 69 1.38 1.29 -3.34
C ILE A 69 2.65 2.05 -3.00
N PHE A 70 3.69 1.87 -3.80
CA PHE A 70 4.92 2.66 -3.77
C PHE A 70 5.02 3.47 -5.06
N ILE A 71 5.33 4.75 -4.95
CA ILE A 71 5.54 5.65 -6.09
C ILE A 71 6.85 6.41 -5.89
N ASP A 72 7.70 6.34 -6.90
CA ASP A 72 8.98 7.04 -7.00
C ASP A 72 9.17 7.59 -8.42
N ASP A 73 8.99 8.90 -8.57
CA ASP A 73 9.00 9.61 -9.86
C ASP A 73 8.07 8.97 -10.91
N THR A 74 8.63 8.22 -11.87
CA THR A 74 7.88 7.50 -12.91
C THR A 74 7.66 6.03 -12.57
N ILE A 75 8.31 5.52 -11.54
CA ILE A 75 8.20 4.13 -11.10
C ILE A 75 7.05 4.01 -10.11
N GLY A 76 6.18 3.04 -10.34
CA GLY A 76 5.13 2.65 -9.43
C GLY A 76 5.20 1.17 -9.12
N GLU A 77 4.74 0.79 -7.95
CA GLU A 77 4.59 -0.60 -7.56
C GLU A 77 3.28 -0.77 -6.78
N PHE A 78 2.56 -1.85 -7.10
CA PHE A 78 1.40 -2.29 -6.35
C PHE A 78 1.67 -3.65 -5.74
N ASP A 79 1.67 -3.72 -4.40
CA ASP A 79 1.88 -4.92 -3.62
C ASP A 79 0.57 -5.42 -3.05
N LEU A 80 0.39 -6.73 -3.10
CA LEU A 80 -0.68 -7.41 -2.40
C LEU A 80 -0.12 -8.59 -1.61
N GLY A 81 -0.53 -8.71 -0.35
CA GLY A 81 -0.07 -9.78 0.51
C GLY A 81 -1.07 -10.18 1.59
N VAL A 82 -0.69 -11.20 2.34
CA VAL A 82 -1.48 -11.73 3.46
C VAL A 82 -0.71 -11.50 4.74
N SER A 83 -1.35 -10.89 5.73
CA SER A 83 -0.79 -10.72 7.06
C SER A 83 -0.96 -12.01 7.86
N ILE A 84 0.15 -12.58 8.28
CA ILE A 84 0.23 -13.85 8.99
C ILE A 84 0.80 -13.59 10.39
N PRO A 85 0.00 -13.74 11.46
CA PRO A 85 0.54 -13.67 12.81
C PRO A 85 1.37 -14.94 13.10
N ALA A 86 2.68 -14.84 12.92
CA ALA A 86 3.59 -15.97 13.11
C ALA A 86 3.86 -16.26 14.59
N VAL A 87 3.86 -15.23 15.43
CA VAL A 87 3.94 -15.35 16.90
C VAL A 87 2.93 -14.40 17.53
N GLN A 88 2.10 -14.90 18.44
CA GLN A 88 1.21 -14.09 19.27
C GLN A 88 1.48 -14.41 20.75
N GLY A 89 1.92 -13.40 21.50
CA GLY A 89 2.15 -13.52 22.94
C GLY A 89 2.15 -12.14 23.61
N GLU A 90 2.04 -12.14 24.94
CA GLU A 90 1.95 -10.92 25.75
C GLU A 90 3.25 -10.09 25.75
N GLY A 91 4.41 -10.72 25.53
CA GLY A 91 5.71 -10.05 25.51
C GLY A 91 6.38 -9.95 24.12
N LEU A 92 5.92 -10.73 23.15
CA LEU A 92 6.48 -10.74 21.79
C LEU A 92 5.37 -11.09 20.79
N SER A 93 5.23 -10.25 19.78
CA SER A 93 4.36 -10.48 18.63
C SER A 93 5.18 -10.34 17.35
N ILE A 94 5.02 -11.27 16.42
CA ILE A 94 5.67 -11.24 15.11
C ILE A 94 4.60 -11.46 14.04
N ILE A 95 4.53 -10.52 13.10
CA ILE A 95 3.69 -10.60 11.93
C ILE A 95 4.59 -10.76 10.71
N LEU A 96 4.34 -11.81 9.94
CA LEU A 96 4.94 -12.00 8.62
C LEU A 96 3.96 -11.51 7.58
N LEU A 97 4.45 -10.71 6.65
CA LEU A 97 3.67 -10.20 5.54
C LEU A 97 4.42 -10.49 4.24
N PRO A 98 4.30 -11.71 3.69
CA PRO A 98 4.68 -11.99 2.32
C PRO A 98 3.76 -11.21 1.38
N MET A 99 4.35 -10.49 0.43
CA MET A 99 3.62 -9.76 -0.61
C MET A 99 4.18 -10.08 -1.99
N LEU A 100 3.35 -9.90 -3.00
CA LEU A 100 3.75 -9.90 -4.40
C LEU A 100 3.46 -8.53 -4.98
N GLY A 101 4.53 -7.85 -5.39
CA GLY A 101 4.54 -6.55 -6.03
C GLY A 101 4.56 -6.64 -7.55
N LEU A 102 3.79 -5.77 -8.19
CA LEU A 102 3.83 -5.52 -9.63
C LEU A 102 4.38 -4.12 -9.88
N GLY A 103 5.57 -4.06 -10.48
CA GLY A 103 6.22 -2.82 -10.86
C GLY A 103 5.75 -2.29 -12.21
N TYR A 104 5.74 -0.97 -12.36
CA TYR A 104 5.38 -0.24 -13.57
C TYR A 104 6.34 0.93 -13.76
N ASP A 105 6.72 1.19 -15.01
CA ASP A 105 7.31 2.48 -15.40
C ASP A 105 6.26 3.27 -16.17
N PHE A 106 5.70 4.30 -15.53
CA PHE A 106 4.69 5.16 -16.12
C PHE A 106 5.22 6.08 -17.23
N ALA A 107 6.54 6.14 -17.44
CA ALA A 107 7.13 6.82 -18.59
C ALA A 107 7.18 5.94 -19.85
N ALA A 108 7.05 4.62 -19.70
CA ALA A 108 7.06 3.67 -20.80
C ALA A 108 5.62 3.30 -21.23
N PRO A 109 5.38 2.99 -22.52
CA PRO A 109 4.10 2.47 -22.97
C PRO A 109 3.90 0.98 -22.61
N ASP A 110 4.91 0.35 -22.03
CA ASP A 110 4.96 -1.09 -21.79
C ASP A 110 4.17 -1.48 -20.54
N GLY A 111 3.85 -2.78 -20.41
CA GLY A 111 3.11 -3.33 -19.28
C GLY A 111 3.93 -3.35 -17.98
N PRO A 112 3.63 -4.28 -17.04
CA PRO A 112 4.39 -4.41 -15.81
C PRO A 112 5.89 -4.60 -16.09
N LEU A 113 6.73 -3.78 -15.48
CA LEU A 113 8.19 -3.79 -15.60
C LEU A 113 8.78 -5.04 -14.95
N ALA A 114 8.28 -5.39 -13.77
CA ALA A 114 8.85 -6.45 -12.93
C ALA A 114 7.81 -7.01 -11.97
N VAL A 115 8.09 -8.21 -11.45
CA VAL A 115 7.44 -8.76 -10.26
C VAL A 115 8.44 -8.81 -9.12
N TYR A 116 8.01 -8.29 -7.98
CA TYR A 116 8.80 -8.17 -6.77
C TYR A 116 8.18 -9.02 -5.66
N PRO A 117 8.73 -10.19 -5.33
CA PRO A 117 8.36 -10.87 -4.09
C PRO A 117 8.95 -10.10 -2.89
N HIS A 118 8.09 -9.69 -1.96
CA HIS A 118 8.48 -9.09 -0.69
C HIS A 118 8.22 -10.03 0.47
N LEU A 119 9.07 -9.94 1.48
CA LEU A 119 8.75 -10.41 2.81
C LEU A 119 8.98 -9.27 3.80
N PHE A 120 7.91 -8.77 4.39
CA PHE A 120 7.96 -7.87 5.53
C PHE A 120 7.84 -8.67 6.82
N VAL A 121 8.62 -8.28 7.82
CA VAL A 121 8.55 -8.81 9.18
C VAL A 121 8.32 -7.64 10.11
N PHE A 122 7.18 -7.66 10.79
CA PHE A 122 6.81 -6.66 11.79
C PHE A 122 6.87 -7.25 13.18
N MET A 123 7.51 -6.51 14.08
CA MET A 123 7.51 -6.79 15.51
C MET A 123 6.95 -5.56 16.24
N PRO A 124 5.63 -5.56 16.54
CA PRO A 124 5.01 -4.51 17.33
C PRO A 124 5.54 -4.51 18.76
N ALA A 125 5.81 -3.33 19.31
CA ALA A 125 6.30 -3.10 20.67
C ALA A 125 5.65 -1.84 21.26
N GLY A 126 4.40 -1.97 21.70
CA GLY A 126 3.60 -0.84 22.20
C GLY A 126 3.31 0.17 21.10
N ASN A 127 3.80 1.41 21.28
CA ASN A 127 3.63 2.50 20.30
C ASN A 127 4.68 2.50 19.18
N PHE A 128 5.63 1.57 19.22
CA PHE A 128 6.68 1.44 18.22
C PHE A 128 6.57 0.08 17.55
N PHE A 129 7.21 -0.06 16.40
CA PHE A 129 7.41 -1.35 15.77
C PHE A 129 8.79 -1.41 15.15
N LEU A 130 9.36 -2.60 15.12
CA LEU A 130 10.49 -2.91 14.26
C LEU A 130 9.95 -3.50 12.96
N LYS A 131 10.42 -2.97 11.84
CA LYS A 131 10.12 -3.48 10.50
C LYS A 131 11.42 -3.90 9.83
N SER A 132 11.50 -5.15 9.44
CA SER A 132 12.50 -5.65 8.49
C SER A 132 11.78 -5.98 7.19
N TRP A 133 12.47 -5.81 6.07
CA TRP A 133 11.92 -6.21 4.78
C TRP A 133 13.02 -6.71 3.86
N THR A 134 12.65 -7.65 3.00
CA THR A 134 13.49 -8.14 1.91
C THR A 134 12.66 -8.12 0.65
N ILE A 135 13.28 -7.71 -0.45
CA ILE A 135 12.71 -7.73 -1.81
C ILE A 135 13.59 -8.61 -2.71
N GLY A 136 12.95 -9.36 -3.59
CA GLY A 136 13.61 -10.00 -4.73
C GLY A 136 13.05 -9.47 -6.05
N THR A 137 13.64 -9.89 -7.18
CA THR A 137 13.15 -9.57 -8.52
C THR A 137 13.07 -10.86 -9.33
N LEU A 138 11.90 -11.19 -9.86
CA LEU A 138 11.68 -12.44 -10.60
C LEU A 138 11.79 -12.30 -12.13
N TYR A 139 11.69 -11.07 -12.66
CA TYR A 139 12.00 -10.72 -14.05
C TYR A 139 12.19 -9.20 -14.18
N SER A 140 12.99 -8.77 -15.15
CA SER A 140 13.24 -7.38 -15.54
C SER A 140 13.51 -7.29 -17.04
#